data_AF-A0A9D4NYC5-F1
#
_entry.id   AF-A0A9D4NYC5-F1
#
_cell.length_a   1.000
_cell.length_b   1.000
_cell.length_c   1.000
_cell.angle_alpha   90.00
_cell.angle_beta   90.00
_cell.angle_gamma   90.00
#
_symmetry.space_group_name_H-M   'P 1'
#
loop_
_entity.id
_entity.type
_entity.pdbx_description
1 polymer ?
#
loop_
_entity_poly.entity_id
_entity_poly.type
_entity_poly.pdbx_seq_one_letter_code
_entity_poly.pdbx_strand_id
1 'polypeptide(L)'
;MTRLNLAGQRFRVGFNVVSVPFLRMDGWNETNHSYENFDGIDSWIIRILADYYNFTFELSDCHGQYGMQIENGTWTGIIGRLVRNELDIGIGGVLLSPERSITVGFLKPHWITHYTYATTRTTHETDLFTFLRPFQTNVWYCLLVSLLIIWIIDQISNHFINNCGLIVITLFLLIQQPYHKQQHLNITKKLWLIIMAISSLILVNLYSGNLSSMLTIPEIMEINSIDKLANACQSGQIIPLVLQNSNGLKVLQQNHHHSNEQLIAIRNTFEIVKNYDEGFNMITNAFVNEQKPLALLGVRERLLFGQLKYGYYLPPENDETFFFSSYFAMVTSVSFEYRKQFDMM
;
A
#
# COMPACT_ATOMS: atom_id res chain seq x y z
N MET A 1 -13.55 44.16 16.20
CA MET A 1 -12.61 44.53 15.12
C MET A 1 -13.40 44.66 13.84
N THR A 2 -13.19 45.72 13.07
CA THR A 2 -13.77 45.88 11.74
C THR A 2 -13.20 44.82 10.79
N ARG A 3 -14.09 44.12 10.07
CA ARG A 3 -13.73 43.12 9.05
C ARG A 3 -12.79 43.75 8.02
N LEU A 4 -11.66 43.10 7.76
CA LEU A 4 -10.75 43.50 6.68
C LEU A 4 -11.50 43.41 5.35
N ASN A 5 -11.41 44.45 4.52
CA ASN A 5 -12.01 44.51 3.20
C ASN A 5 -10.91 44.82 2.19
N LEU A 6 -10.68 43.90 1.27
CA LEU A 6 -9.66 43.90 0.23
C LEU A 6 -10.26 44.16 -1.17
N ALA A 7 -11.43 44.81 -1.21
CA ALA A 7 -12.05 45.25 -2.46
C ALA A 7 -11.07 46.02 -3.35
N GLY A 8 -10.95 45.59 -4.61
CA GLY A 8 -10.03 46.17 -5.58
C GLY A 8 -8.61 45.58 -5.55
N GLN A 9 -8.29 44.70 -4.60
CA GLN A 9 -7.04 43.94 -4.65
C GLN A 9 -7.18 42.70 -5.53
N ARG A 10 -6.11 42.43 -6.29
CA ARG A 10 -5.98 41.27 -7.17
C ARG A 10 -4.74 40.48 -6.80
N PHE A 11 -4.89 39.24 -6.36
CA PHE A 11 -3.78 38.35 -6.00
C PHE A 11 -3.44 37.36 -7.11
N ARG A 12 -2.16 37.06 -7.26
CA ARG A 12 -1.63 36.05 -8.18
C ARG A 12 -1.53 34.72 -7.47
N VAL A 13 -2.34 33.76 -7.90
CA VAL A 13 -2.47 32.44 -7.29
C VAL A 13 -1.81 31.40 -8.18
N GLY A 14 -0.70 30.84 -7.72
CA GLY A 14 -0.01 29.75 -8.40
C GLY A 14 -0.62 28.40 -8.10
N PHE A 15 -0.73 27.55 -9.11
CA PHE A 15 -1.26 26.20 -8.95
C PHE A 15 -0.55 25.17 -9.84
N ASN A 16 -0.83 23.89 -9.62
CA ASN A 16 -0.42 22.79 -10.49
C ASN A 16 -1.65 22.01 -10.96
N VAL A 17 -1.79 21.84 -12.28
CA VAL A 17 -2.99 21.33 -12.99
C VAL A 17 -3.51 19.99 -12.45
N VAL A 18 -2.61 19.08 -12.03
CA VAL A 18 -3.00 17.74 -11.56
C VAL A 18 -2.59 17.55 -10.10
N SER A 19 -3.44 18.01 -9.19
CA SER A 19 -3.21 17.89 -7.74
C SER A 19 -4.45 17.47 -6.95
N VAL A 20 -5.26 16.60 -7.57
CA VAL A 20 -6.42 15.97 -6.93
C VAL A 20 -5.96 15.19 -5.69
N PRO A 21 -6.65 15.29 -4.52
CA PRO A 21 -7.96 15.94 -4.29
C PRO A 21 -7.94 17.43 -3.95
N PHE A 22 -6.76 18.05 -3.84
CA PHE A 22 -6.63 19.45 -3.40
C PHE A 22 -7.01 20.43 -4.49
N LEU A 23 -6.76 20.07 -5.75
CA LEU A 23 -7.13 20.88 -6.88
C LEU A 23 -7.40 20.05 -8.12
N ARG A 24 -8.51 20.36 -8.77
CA ARG A 24 -8.93 19.84 -10.07
C ARG A 24 -9.22 21.02 -10.99
N MET A 25 -8.51 21.08 -12.11
CA MET A 25 -8.64 22.16 -13.08
C MET A 25 -8.77 21.59 -14.49
N ASP A 26 -9.96 21.74 -15.07
CA ASP A 26 -10.28 21.22 -16.40
C ASP A 26 -10.97 22.31 -17.25
N GLY A 27 -10.95 22.15 -18.58
CA GLY A 27 -11.68 23.03 -19.51
C GLY A 27 -11.11 24.44 -19.59
N TRP A 28 -9.82 24.58 -19.93
CA TRP A 28 -9.22 25.89 -20.17
C TRP A 28 -9.92 26.61 -21.33
N ASN A 29 -10.39 27.82 -21.07
CA ASN A 29 -11.01 28.69 -22.08
C ASN A 29 -10.07 29.85 -22.44
N GLU A 30 -9.54 29.83 -23.67
CA GLU A 30 -8.62 30.84 -24.19
C GLU A 30 -9.21 32.25 -24.26
N THR A 31 -10.54 32.37 -24.42
CA THR A 31 -11.20 33.68 -24.55
C THR A 31 -11.26 34.43 -23.22
N ASN A 32 -11.61 33.73 -22.14
CA ASN A 32 -11.80 34.31 -20.81
C ASN A 32 -10.60 34.08 -19.88
N HIS A 33 -9.55 33.39 -20.35
CA HIS A 33 -8.38 33.02 -19.55
C HIS A 33 -8.78 32.36 -18.22
N SER A 34 -9.77 31.48 -18.28
CA SER A 34 -10.39 30.86 -17.10
C SER A 34 -10.59 29.37 -17.31
N TYR A 35 -10.58 28.61 -16.22
CA TYR A 35 -10.91 27.19 -16.23
C TYR A 35 -12.42 27.01 -16.01
N GLU A 36 -13.05 26.17 -16.83
CA GLU A 36 -14.46 25.79 -16.69
C GLU A 36 -14.71 25.08 -15.37
N ASN A 37 -13.81 24.17 -15.00
CA ASN A 37 -13.83 23.49 -13.71
C ASN A 37 -12.66 23.98 -12.87
N PHE A 38 -12.97 24.63 -11.75
CA PHE A 38 -12.03 24.94 -10.68
C PHE A 38 -12.60 24.33 -9.41
N ASP A 39 -12.09 23.18 -8.98
CA ASP A 39 -12.63 22.42 -7.85
C ASP A 39 -11.52 21.78 -7.01
N GLY A 40 -11.86 21.16 -5.88
CA GLY A 40 -10.93 20.58 -4.91
C GLY A 40 -10.73 21.46 -3.66
N ILE A 41 -10.17 20.87 -2.60
CA ILE A 41 -10.11 21.49 -1.25
C ILE A 41 -9.57 22.93 -1.28
N ASP A 42 -8.44 23.15 -1.94
CA ASP A 42 -7.79 24.46 -1.95
C ASP A 42 -8.57 25.50 -2.77
N SER A 43 -9.26 25.06 -3.83
CA SER A 43 -10.11 25.95 -4.64
C SER A 43 -11.31 26.48 -3.84
N TRP A 44 -11.86 25.67 -2.94
CA TRP A 44 -12.95 26.08 -2.07
C TRP A 44 -12.46 27.05 -1.00
N ILE A 45 -11.33 26.74 -0.37
CA ILE A 45 -10.73 27.62 0.64
C ILE A 45 -10.40 28.99 0.05
N ILE A 46 -9.76 29.07 -1.12
CA ILE A 46 -9.40 30.38 -1.71
C ILE A 46 -10.64 31.18 -2.14
N ARG A 47 -11.71 30.53 -2.61
CA ARG A 47 -12.99 31.19 -2.92
C ARG A 47 -13.67 31.74 -1.67
N ILE A 48 -13.70 30.95 -0.60
CA ILE A 48 -14.24 31.38 0.70
C ILE A 48 -13.46 32.59 1.23
N LEU A 49 -12.13 32.57 1.12
CA LEU A 49 -11.30 33.72 1.50
C LEU A 49 -11.57 34.93 0.60
N ALA A 50 -11.71 34.73 -0.71
CA ALA A 50 -12.03 35.80 -1.67
C ALA A 50 -13.37 36.47 -1.36
N ASP A 51 -14.41 35.69 -1.09
CA ASP A 51 -15.74 36.19 -0.72
C ASP A 51 -15.74 36.83 0.67
N TYR A 52 -14.98 36.29 1.62
CA TYR A 52 -14.91 36.82 2.97
C TYR A 52 -14.13 38.14 3.05
N TYR A 53 -13.06 38.30 2.28
CA TYR A 53 -12.27 39.54 2.28
C TYR A 53 -12.56 40.44 1.08
N ASN A 54 -13.47 40.07 0.17
CA ASN A 54 -13.80 40.78 -1.07
C ASN A 54 -12.61 41.05 -2.00
N PHE A 55 -11.67 40.12 -2.14
CA PHE A 55 -10.58 40.25 -3.12
C PHE A 55 -10.86 39.46 -4.40
N THR A 56 -10.12 39.78 -5.47
CA THR A 56 -10.11 39.00 -6.71
C THR A 56 -8.76 38.30 -6.89
N PHE A 57 -8.70 37.25 -7.69
CA PHE A 57 -7.44 36.57 -7.95
C PHE A 57 -7.32 36.09 -9.39
N GLU A 58 -6.08 35.95 -9.86
CA GLU A 58 -5.76 35.34 -11.13
C GLU A 58 -4.95 34.06 -10.93
N LEU A 59 -5.23 33.06 -11.75
CA LEU A 59 -4.62 31.74 -11.67
C LEU A 59 -3.41 31.67 -12.61
N SER A 60 -2.29 31.15 -12.11
CA SER A 60 -1.07 30.98 -12.88
C SER A 60 -0.54 29.55 -12.74
N ASP A 61 -0.51 28.80 -13.85
CA ASP A 61 0.03 27.44 -13.85
C ASP A 61 1.54 27.46 -13.57
N CYS A 62 1.98 26.55 -12.71
CA CYS A 62 3.37 26.33 -12.32
C CYS A 62 3.96 25.04 -12.89
N HIS A 63 3.30 24.46 -13.91
CA HIS A 63 3.78 23.36 -14.74
C HIS A 63 4.16 22.09 -13.94
N GLY A 64 3.36 21.78 -12.91
CA GLY A 64 3.46 20.54 -12.15
C GLY A 64 4.56 20.51 -11.08
N GLN A 65 5.33 21.58 -10.91
CA GLN A 65 6.43 21.62 -9.94
C GLN A 65 6.01 22.37 -8.68
N TYR A 66 6.08 21.71 -7.52
CA TYR A 66 5.85 22.35 -6.23
C TYR A 66 7.01 23.25 -5.82
N GLY A 67 8.23 22.74 -5.99
CA GLY A 67 9.45 23.50 -5.77
C GLY A 67 10.44 22.77 -4.87
N MET A 68 11.65 22.64 -5.40
CA MET A 68 12.81 22.07 -4.73
C MET A 68 13.95 23.07 -4.84
N GLN A 69 14.77 23.16 -3.80
CA GLN A 69 15.99 23.95 -3.84
C GLN A 69 17.03 23.19 -4.68
N ILE A 70 17.54 23.83 -5.72
CA ILE A 70 18.64 23.30 -6.53
C ILE A 70 20.00 23.77 -5.98
N GLU A 71 21.09 23.15 -6.42
CA GLU A 71 22.44 23.35 -5.84
C GLU A 71 22.92 24.80 -5.81
N ASN A 72 22.47 25.63 -6.76
CA ASN A 72 22.78 27.05 -6.80
C ASN A 72 21.99 27.89 -5.77
N GLY A 73 21.21 27.26 -4.89
CA GLY A 73 20.41 27.88 -3.84
C GLY A 73 19.05 28.42 -4.30
N THR A 74 18.75 28.40 -5.59
CA THR A 74 17.47 28.86 -6.15
C THR A 74 16.37 27.82 -6.02
N TRP A 75 15.13 28.28 -6.01
CA TRP A 75 13.93 27.44 -5.90
C TRP A 75 13.21 27.31 -7.24
N THR A 76 12.74 26.10 -7.53
CA THR A 76 11.89 25.79 -8.70
C THR A 76 10.40 25.83 -8.34
N GLY A 77 9.51 25.67 -9.33
CA GLY A 77 8.07 25.51 -9.13
C GLY A 77 7.37 26.67 -8.42
N ILE A 78 6.25 26.35 -7.76
CA ILE A 78 5.44 27.31 -6.98
C ILE A 78 6.29 28.08 -5.98
N ILE A 79 7.14 27.39 -5.21
CA ILE A 79 8.02 28.02 -4.21
C ILE A 79 8.96 29.04 -4.87
N GLY A 80 9.60 28.67 -5.98
CA GLY A 80 10.51 29.57 -6.70
C GLY A 80 9.84 30.85 -7.18
N ARG A 81 8.62 30.74 -7.69
CA ARG A 81 7.85 31.89 -8.18
C ARG A 81 7.37 32.79 -7.04
N LEU A 82 7.04 32.22 -5.87
CA LEU A 82 6.72 33.01 -4.67
C LEU A 82 7.95 33.78 -4.16
N VAL A 83 9.13 33.15 -4.14
CA VAL A 83 10.38 33.80 -3.73
C VAL A 83 10.73 34.98 -4.66
N ARG A 84 10.44 34.85 -5.95
CA ARG A 84 10.65 35.92 -6.95
C ARG A 84 9.52 36.95 -6.98
N ASN A 85 8.54 36.88 -6.08
CA ASN A 85 7.35 37.74 -6.05
C ASN A 85 6.56 37.76 -7.37
N GLU A 86 6.61 36.66 -8.13
CA GLU A 86 5.77 36.46 -9.31
C GLU A 86 4.36 35.99 -8.93
N LEU A 87 4.23 35.42 -7.74
CA LEU A 87 2.99 34.93 -7.14
C LEU A 87 2.82 35.52 -5.74
N ASP A 88 1.58 35.62 -5.29
CA ASP A 88 1.24 36.07 -3.93
C ASP A 88 0.85 34.87 -3.05
N ILE A 89 0.11 33.91 -3.62
CA ILE A 89 -0.40 32.70 -2.94
C ILE A 89 -0.13 31.48 -3.84
N GLY A 90 0.19 30.33 -3.25
CA GLY A 90 0.29 29.04 -3.93
C GLY A 90 -0.68 28.02 -3.34
N ILE A 91 -1.40 27.33 -4.22
CA ILE A 91 -2.40 26.31 -3.91
C ILE A 91 -2.13 25.00 -4.66
N GLY A 92 -2.86 23.93 -4.33
CA GLY A 92 -2.75 22.60 -4.94
C GLY A 92 -2.09 21.58 -4.04
N GLY A 93 -2.33 21.64 -2.73
CA GLY A 93 -1.81 20.69 -1.75
C GLY A 93 -0.29 20.78 -1.62
N VAL A 94 0.20 21.94 -1.18
CA VAL A 94 1.64 22.16 -0.91
C VAL A 94 1.99 21.61 0.47
N LEU A 95 2.99 20.72 0.53
CA LEU A 95 3.49 20.18 1.79
C LEU A 95 4.30 21.22 2.56
N LEU A 96 3.91 21.43 3.82
CA LEU A 96 4.68 22.17 4.81
C LEU A 96 5.98 21.41 5.09
N SER A 97 7.10 22.11 4.94
CA SER A 97 8.43 21.57 5.29
C SER A 97 9.26 22.66 5.97
N PRO A 98 10.14 22.31 6.92
CA PRO A 98 10.96 23.28 7.64
C PRO A 98 11.83 24.15 6.71
N GLU A 99 12.37 23.56 5.66
CA GLU A 99 13.20 24.25 4.68
C GLU A 99 12.41 25.30 3.89
N ARG A 100 11.21 24.94 3.40
CA ARG A 100 10.33 25.90 2.72
C ARG A 100 9.86 26.98 3.68
N SER A 101 9.54 26.66 4.93
CA SER A 101 8.99 27.63 5.89
C SER A 101 9.96 28.74 6.29
N ILE A 102 11.27 28.54 6.09
CA ILE A 102 12.28 29.58 6.28
C ILE A 102 12.32 30.55 5.08
N THR A 103 11.92 30.08 3.89
CA THR A 103 12.03 30.84 2.63
C THR A 103 10.72 31.50 2.23
N VAL A 104 9.58 30.89 2.52
CA VAL A 104 8.22 31.38 2.17
C VAL A 104 7.27 31.28 3.35
N GLY A 105 6.18 32.05 3.31
CA GLY A 105 5.13 31.99 4.33
C GLY A 105 4.18 30.82 4.11
N PHE A 106 3.62 30.27 5.18
CA PHE A 106 2.53 29.29 5.11
C PHE A 106 1.33 29.78 5.92
N LEU A 107 0.13 29.65 5.38
CA LEU A 107 -1.09 29.74 6.18
C LEU A 107 -1.16 28.56 7.14
N LYS A 108 -2.06 28.64 8.13
CA LYS A 108 -2.35 27.52 9.02
C LYS A 108 -2.66 26.26 8.20
N PRO A 109 -2.05 25.12 8.55
CA PRO A 109 -2.34 23.89 7.83
C PRO A 109 -3.79 23.48 8.01
N HIS A 110 -4.42 23.08 6.91
CA HIS A 110 -5.83 22.70 6.87
C HIS A 110 -6.03 21.18 6.73
N TRP A 111 -4.95 20.42 6.50
CA TRP A 111 -5.00 18.97 6.36
C TRP A 111 -3.72 18.31 6.87
N ILE A 112 -3.86 17.15 7.52
CA ILE A 112 -2.74 16.30 7.96
C ILE A 112 -2.61 15.14 6.99
N THR A 113 -1.40 14.80 6.59
CA THR A 113 -1.13 13.72 5.63
C THR A 113 0.04 12.85 6.07
N HIS A 114 0.07 11.63 5.54
CA HIS A 114 1.16 10.68 5.74
C HIS A 114 1.79 10.30 4.39
N TYR A 115 3.11 10.24 4.35
CA TYR A 115 3.84 9.71 3.21
C TYR A 115 3.87 8.18 3.32
N THR A 116 3.34 7.50 2.31
CA THR A 116 3.14 6.04 2.28
C THR A 116 3.37 5.52 0.86
N TYR A 117 2.93 4.30 0.57
CA TYR A 117 3.12 3.63 -0.71
C TYR A 117 1.82 3.02 -1.22
N ALA A 118 1.70 2.87 -2.54
CA ALA A 118 0.67 2.11 -3.21
C ALA A 118 1.31 1.02 -4.06
N THR A 119 0.81 -0.20 -4.02
CA THR A 119 1.37 -1.33 -4.77
C THR A 119 0.27 -2.09 -5.52
N THR A 120 0.64 -2.93 -6.47
CA THR A 120 -0.29 -3.87 -7.10
C THR A 120 -0.97 -4.73 -6.04
N ARG A 121 -2.24 -5.12 -6.27
CA ARG A 121 -2.92 -6.06 -5.38
C ARG A 121 -2.15 -7.38 -5.36
N THR A 122 -1.90 -7.88 -4.16
CA THR A 122 -1.29 -9.20 -3.98
C THR A 122 -2.31 -10.24 -4.40
N THR A 123 -2.00 -11.00 -5.45
CA THR A 123 -2.83 -12.13 -5.87
C THR A 123 -2.67 -13.26 -4.88
N HIS A 124 -3.77 -13.94 -4.56
CA HIS A 124 -3.70 -15.21 -3.87
C HIS A 124 -3.03 -16.22 -4.80
N GLU A 125 -1.78 -16.58 -4.54
CA GLU A 125 -1.24 -17.77 -5.15
C GLU A 125 -1.92 -18.97 -4.48
N THR A 126 -2.89 -19.56 -5.19
CA THR A 126 -3.46 -20.85 -4.80
C THR A 126 -2.41 -21.92 -5.03
N ASP A 127 -1.55 -22.12 -4.04
CA ASP A 127 -0.57 -23.19 -4.07
C ASP A 127 -1.31 -24.54 -4.10
N LEU A 128 -1.17 -25.30 -5.19
CA LEU A 128 -1.78 -26.63 -5.32
C LEU A 128 -1.30 -27.59 -4.23
N PHE A 129 -0.14 -27.32 -3.61
CA PHE A 129 0.41 -28.08 -2.49
C PHE A 129 -0.12 -27.64 -1.12
N THR A 130 -1.09 -26.71 -1.06
CA THR A 130 -1.73 -26.28 0.19
C THR A 130 -2.29 -27.46 0.98
N PHE A 131 -2.75 -28.52 0.31
CA PHE A 131 -3.25 -29.74 0.96
C PHE A 131 -2.18 -30.54 1.72
N LEU A 132 -0.88 -30.38 1.42
CA LEU A 132 0.20 -31.05 2.14
C LEU A 132 0.67 -30.28 3.38
N ARG A 133 0.34 -28.99 3.49
CA ARG A 133 0.76 -28.11 4.58
C ARG A 133 0.16 -28.40 5.97
N PRO A 134 -1.03 -29.03 6.16
CA PRO A 134 -1.61 -29.25 7.49
C PRO A 134 -0.74 -30.10 8.43
N PHE A 135 0.16 -30.91 7.88
CA PHE A 135 1.15 -31.70 8.62
C PHE A 135 2.57 -31.35 8.17
N GLN A 136 3.49 -31.32 9.13
CA GLN A 136 4.91 -31.18 8.83
C GLN A 136 5.43 -32.38 8.02
N THR A 137 6.46 -32.17 7.21
CA THR A 137 7.08 -33.22 6.37
C THR A 137 7.47 -34.45 7.19
N ASN A 138 7.94 -34.27 8.43
CA ASN A 138 8.27 -35.36 9.34
C ASN A 138 7.07 -36.26 9.67
N VAL A 139 5.89 -35.68 9.86
CA VAL A 139 4.65 -36.43 10.15
C VAL A 139 4.24 -37.24 8.93
N TRP A 140 4.36 -36.68 7.72
CA TRP A 140 4.13 -37.42 6.48
C TRP A 140 5.06 -38.63 6.36
N TYR A 141 6.35 -38.48 6.67
CA TYR A 141 7.28 -39.61 6.71
C TYR A 141 6.88 -40.65 7.76
N CYS A 142 6.48 -40.24 8.96
CA CYS A 142 5.99 -41.15 9.99
C CYS A 142 4.73 -41.92 9.54
N LEU A 143 3.81 -41.29 8.81
CA LEU A 143 2.63 -41.95 8.24
C LEU A 143 3.02 -42.95 7.14
N LEU A 144 4.00 -42.60 6.29
CA LEU A 144 4.51 -43.50 5.27
C LEU A 144 5.17 -44.75 5.88
N VAL A 145 6.01 -44.55 6.89
CA VAL A 145 6.67 -45.63 7.63
C VAL A 145 5.66 -46.50 8.39
N SER A 146 4.64 -45.90 9.03
CA SER A 146 3.62 -46.67 9.74
C SER A 146 2.78 -47.53 8.79
N LEU A 147 2.44 -47.02 7.61
CA LEU A 147 1.78 -47.80 6.55
C LEU A 147 2.66 -48.95 6.05
N LEU A 148 3.96 -48.73 5.89
CA LEU A 148 4.91 -49.80 5.53
C LEU A 148 4.99 -50.88 6.61
N ILE A 149 5.03 -50.50 7.89
CA ILE A 149 5.03 -51.44 9.02
C ILE A 149 3.74 -52.27 9.02
N ILE A 150 2.58 -51.63 8.85
CA ILE A 150 1.27 -52.31 8.78
C ILE A 150 1.24 -53.28 7.60
N TRP A 151 1.77 -52.88 6.45
CA TRP A 151 1.86 -53.75 5.28
C TRP A 151 2.75 -54.98 5.54
N ILE A 152 3.92 -54.80 6.18
CA ILE A 152 4.79 -55.93 6.56
C ILE A 152 4.07 -56.86 7.55
N ILE A 153 3.38 -56.31 8.55
CA ILE A 153 2.59 -57.08 9.51
C ILE A 153 1.48 -57.86 8.80
N ASP A 154 0.80 -57.26 7.82
CA ASP A 154 -0.23 -57.95 7.03
C ASP A 154 0.38 -59.09 6.21
N GLN A 155 1.55 -58.91 5.59
CA GLN A 155 2.23 -59.99 4.87
C GLN A 155 2.62 -61.16 5.77
N ILE A 156 3.21 -60.86 6.94
CA ILE A 156 3.56 -61.86 7.95
C ILE A 156 2.30 -62.56 8.45
N SER A 157 1.26 -61.80 8.79
CA SER A 157 -0.01 -62.38 9.22
C SER A 157 -0.60 -63.28 8.14
N ASN A 158 -0.60 -62.89 6.88
CA ASN A 158 -1.18 -63.69 5.79
C ASN A 158 -0.36 -64.97 5.53
N HIS A 159 0.95 -64.95 5.79
CA HIS A 159 1.81 -66.15 5.72
C HIS A 159 1.50 -67.16 6.83
N PHE A 160 1.23 -66.69 8.06
CA PHE A 160 1.00 -67.57 9.21
C PHE A 160 -0.48 -67.87 9.51
N ILE A 161 -1.39 -66.95 9.18
CA ILE A 161 -2.80 -66.94 9.61
C ILE A 161 -3.66 -66.31 8.51
N ASN A 162 -4.43 -67.14 7.79
CA ASN A 162 -5.48 -66.81 6.79
C ASN A 162 -5.69 -65.32 6.42
N ASN A 163 -5.68 -65.06 5.10
CA ASN A 163 -5.83 -63.77 4.42
C ASN A 163 -6.85 -62.81 5.08
N CYS A 164 -6.37 -61.80 5.80
CA CYS A 164 -7.22 -60.76 6.41
C CYS A 164 -7.19 -59.42 5.66
N GLY A 165 -6.16 -59.14 4.86
CA GLY A 165 -6.07 -57.88 4.10
C GLY A 165 -6.12 -56.65 5.00
N LEU A 166 -5.36 -56.67 6.10
CA LEU A 166 -5.34 -55.62 7.12
C LEU A 166 -4.94 -54.27 6.52
N ILE A 167 -4.04 -54.25 5.54
CA ILE A 167 -3.62 -53.02 4.87
C ILE A 167 -4.79 -52.34 4.14
N VAL A 168 -5.64 -53.12 3.46
CA VAL A 168 -6.82 -52.61 2.76
C VAL A 168 -7.77 -52.00 3.78
N ILE A 169 -8.03 -52.71 4.89
CA ILE A 169 -8.91 -52.19 5.95
C ILE A 169 -8.35 -50.88 6.53
N THR A 170 -7.05 -50.78 6.77
CA THR A 170 -6.44 -49.54 7.27
C THR A 170 -6.54 -48.37 6.29
N LEU A 171 -6.43 -48.62 4.98
CA LEU A 171 -6.62 -47.58 3.96
C LEU A 171 -8.08 -47.10 3.92
N PHE A 172 -9.04 -48.02 4.01
CA PHE A 172 -10.46 -47.66 4.12
C PHE A 172 -10.75 -46.83 5.38
N LEU A 173 -10.18 -47.22 6.53
CA LEU A 173 -10.32 -46.47 7.79
C LEU A 173 -9.67 -45.07 7.75
N LEU A 174 -8.57 -44.88 7.01
CA LEU A 174 -7.93 -43.58 6.78
C LEU A 174 -8.77 -42.66 5.89
N ILE A 175 -9.48 -43.22 4.91
CA ILE A 175 -10.40 -42.49 4.03
C ILE A 175 -11.79 -42.35 4.70
N GLN A 176 -11.94 -42.81 5.95
CA GLN A 176 -13.20 -42.86 6.69
C GLN A 176 -14.33 -43.61 5.95
N GLN A 177 -13.98 -44.62 5.16
CA GLN A 177 -14.92 -45.45 4.42
C GLN A 177 -15.20 -46.77 5.15
N PRO A 178 -16.47 -47.24 5.18
CA PRO A 178 -16.81 -48.52 5.76
C PRO A 178 -16.26 -49.68 4.91
N TYR A 179 -15.62 -50.65 5.56
CA TYR A 179 -15.19 -51.89 4.92
C TYR A 179 -16.28 -52.97 5.04
N HIS A 180 -16.90 -53.35 3.92
CA HIS A 180 -18.12 -54.17 3.90
C HIS A 180 -17.89 -55.70 3.85
N LYS A 181 -16.64 -56.18 3.78
CA LYS A 181 -16.40 -57.63 3.63
C LYS A 181 -16.54 -58.35 4.97
N GLN A 182 -17.46 -59.30 5.03
CA GLN A 182 -17.69 -60.13 6.22
C GLN A 182 -16.51 -61.08 6.44
N GLN A 183 -15.71 -60.80 7.47
CA GLN A 183 -14.58 -61.64 7.88
C GLN A 183 -14.79 -62.11 9.32
N HIS A 184 -14.55 -63.40 9.56
CA HIS A 184 -14.44 -63.94 10.91
C HIS A 184 -13.11 -63.49 11.52
N LEU A 185 -13.15 -62.47 12.38
CA LEU A 185 -11.98 -61.89 13.03
C LEU A 185 -11.81 -62.45 14.45
N ASN A 186 -10.59 -62.88 14.77
CA ASN A 186 -10.17 -63.25 16.12
C ASN A 186 -10.20 -62.03 17.06
N ILE A 187 -10.30 -62.26 18.38
CA ILE A 187 -10.37 -61.20 19.40
C ILE A 187 -9.20 -60.20 19.27
N THR A 188 -7.99 -60.68 18.97
CA THR A 188 -6.78 -59.87 18.79
C THR A 188 -6.88 -58.95 17.58
N LYS A 189 -7.39 -59.47 16.45
CA LYS A 189 -7.59 -58.68 15.22
C LYS A 189 -8.69 -57.63 15.43
N LYS A 190 -9.74 -57.95 16.20
CA LYS A 190 -10.79 -56.99 16.59
C LYS A 190 -10.26 -55.85 17.46
N LEU A 191 -9.49 -56.17 18.51
CA LEU A 191 -8.87 -55.15 19.36
C LEU A 191 -7.93 -54.24 18.57
N TRP A 192 -7.11 -54.82 17.70
CA TRP A 192 -6.22 -54.06 16.83
C TRP A 192 -6.98 -53.11 15.90
N LEU A 193 -8.07 -53.58 15.28
CA LEU A 193 -8.91 -52.75 14.41
C LEU A 193 -9.61 -51.61 15.16
N ILE A 194 -10.06 -51.84 16.40
CA ILE A 194 -10.67 -50.78 17.23
C ILE A 194 -9.64 -49.68 17.53
N ILE A 195 -8.43 -50.07 17.93
CA ILE A 195 -7.35 -49.11 18.19
C ILE A 195 -7.01 -48.32 16.92
N MET A 196 -6.86 -49.01 15.79
CA MET A 196 -6.57 -48.39 14.50
C MET A 196 -7.69 -47.45 14.03
N ALA A 197 -8.96 -47.80 14.26
CA ALA A 197 -10.10 -46.96 13.90
C ALA A 197 -10.18 -45.68 14.74
N ILE A 198 -9.93 -45.76 16.05
CA ILE A 198 -9.85 -44.57 16.91
C ILE A 198 -8.67 -43.69 16.49
N SER A 199 -7.51 -44.29 16.21
CA SER A 199 -6.33 -43.56 15.76
C SER A 199 -6.54 -42.87 14.42
N SER A 200 -7.15 -43.55 13.43
CA SER A 200 -7.42 -42.95 12.12
C SER A 200 -8.46 -41.83 12.23
N LEU A 201 -9.48 -41.99 13.06
CA LEU A 201 -10.47 -40.94 13.34
C LEU A 201 -9.81 -39.68 13.90
N ILE A 202 -8.94 -39.83 14.91
CA ILE A 202 -8.20 -38.70 15.49
C ILE A 202 -7.32 -38.03 14.43
N LEU A 203 -6.56 -38.81 13.65
CA LEU A 203 -5.65 -38.29 12.63
C LEU A 203 -6.40 -37.48 11.56
N VAL A 204 -7.49 -38.02 11.02
CA VAL A 204 -8.27 -37.35 9.96
C VAL A 204 -8.95 -36.10 10.49
N ASN A 205 -9.47 -36.12 11.73
CA ASN A 205 -10.07 -34.93 12.35
C ASN A 205 -9.03 -33.83 12.64
N LEU A 206 -7.80 -34.20 13.02
CA LEU A 206 -6.71 -33.23 13.18
C LEU A 206 -6.29 -32.63 11.84
N TYR A 207 -6.19 -33.47 10.80
CA TYR A 207 -5.89 -33.00 9.44
C TYR A 207 -6.97 -32.04 8.93
N SER A 208 -8.25 -32.44 9.02
CA SER A 208 -9.36 -31.63 8.52
C SER A 208 -9.55 -30.35 9.34
N GLY A 209 -9.36 -30.40 10.66
CA GLY A 209 -9.37 -29.24 11.54
C GLY A 209 -8.28 -28.23 11.19
N ASN A 210 -7.04 -28.69 11.01
CA ASN A 210 -5.93 -27.82 10.61
C ASN A 210 -6.12 -27.24 9.21
N LEU A 211 -6.53 -28.05 8.24
CA LEU A 211 -6.82 -27.58 6.89
C LEU A 211 -7.94 -26.52 6.89
N SER A 212 -9.02 -26.77 7.64
CA SER A 212 -10.13 -25.81 7.79
C SER A 212 -9.66 -24.50 8.42
N SER A 213 -8.85 -24.57 9.47
CA SER A 213 -8.25 -23.39 10.11
C SER A 213 -7.37 -22.59 9.14
N MET A 214 -6.56 -23.27 8.33
CA MET A 214 -5.70 -22.63 7.34
C MET A 214 -6.50 -21.98 6.20
N LEU A 215 -7.56 -22.64 5.72
CA LEU A 215 -8.39 -22.10 4.65
C LEU A 215 -9.28 -20.94 5.12
N THR A 216 -9.57 -20.86 6.42
CA THR A 216 -10.37 -19.76 7.01
C THR A 216 -9.59 -18.43 7.02
N ILE A 217 -8.27 -18.48 7.23
CA ILE A 217 -7.41 -17.29 7.21
C ILE A 217 -6.40 -17.47 6.06
N PRO A 218 -6.71 -16.98 4.84
CA PRO A 218 -5.76 -17.05 3.76
C PRO A 218 -4.50 -16.28 4.16
N GLU A 219 -3.33 -16.88 3.92
CA GLU A 219 -2.04 -16.24 4.09
C GLU A 219 -1.89 -15.18 2.99
N ILE A 220 -2.45 -14.00 3.20
CA ILE A 220 -2.28 -12.89 2.28
C ILE A 220 -0.90 -12.31 2.56
N MET A 221 0.03 -12.45 1.60
CA MET A 221 1.30 -11.71 1.63
C MET A 221 1.07 -10.23 1.31
N GLU A 222 0.19 -9.59 2.07
CA GLU A 222 -0.02 -8.15 2.01
C GLU A 222 1.22 -7.45 2.56
N ILE A 223 1.80 -6.59 1.71
CA ILE A 223 2.83 -5.66 2.11
C ILE A 223 2.13 -4.53 2.84
N ASN A 224 1.98 -4.73 4.14
CA ASN A 224 1.22 -3.86 5.04
C ASN A 224 2.11 -3.16 6.07
N SER A 225 3.43 -3.17 5.88
CA SER A 225 4.39 -2.41 6.67
C SER A 225 5.57 -1.96 5.81
N ILE A 226 6.24 -0.89 6.23
CA ILE A 226 7.44 -0.38 5.54
C ILE A 226 8.57 -1.41 5.61
N ASP A 227 8.68 -2.18 6.69
CA ASP A 227 9.66 -3.27 6.80
C ASP A 227 9.45 -4.32 5.72
N LYS A 228 8.21 -4.77 5.53
CA LYS A 228 7.88 -5.73 4.47
C LYS A 228 8.16 -5.16 3.09
N LEU A 229 7.85 -3.88 2.87
CA LEU A 229 8.16 -3.20 1.63
C LEU A 229 9.67 -3.14 1.39
N ALA A 230 10.45 -2.72 2.39
CA ALA A 230 11.90 -2.64 2.31
C ALA A 230 12.53 -4.00 2.00
N ASN A 231 12.07 -5.06 2.68
CA ASN A 231 12.51 -6.43 2.42
C ASN A 231 12.15 -6.89 1.00
N ALA A 232 10.95 -6.56 0.51
CA ALA A 232 10.53 -6.87 -0.87
C ALA A 232 11.33 -6.09 -1.92
N CYS A 233 11.74 -4.86 -1.60
CA CYS A 233 12.64 -4.06 -2.44
C CYS A 233 14.05 -4.66 -2.46
N GLN A 234 14.60 -5.06 -1.30
CA GLN A 234 15.93 -5.69 -1.22
C GLN A 234 16.00 -7.02 -1.95
N SER A 235 14.94 -7.84 -1.86
CA SER A 235 14.85 -9.12 -2.56
C SER A 235 14.60 -8.98 -4.07
N GLY A 236 14.39 -7.75 -4.57
CA GLY A 236 14.12 -7.48 -5.98
C GLY A 236 12.74 -7.98 -6.45
N GLN A 237 11.83 -8.24 -5.50
CA GLN A 237 10.44 -8.60 -5.75
C GLN A 237 9.63 -7.39 -6.19
N ILE A 238 9.89 -6.21 -5.62
CA ILE A 238 9.20 -4.95 -5.94
C ILE A 238 10.19 -3.86 -6.32
N ILE A 239 9.80 -3.03 -7.29
CA ILE A 239 10.53 -1.83 -7.68
C ILE A 239 9.78 -0.60 -7.13
N PRO A 240 10.40 0.19 -6.24
CA PRO A 240 9.78 1.40 -5.74
C PRO A 240 9.85 2.55 -6.77
N LEU A 241 8.76 3.26 -6.93
CA LEU A 241 8.62 4.42 -7.81
C LEU A 241 8.51 5.70 -6.97
N VAL A 242 9.28 6.73 -7.33
CA VAL A 242 9.34 7.99 -6.59
C VAL A 242 9.11 9.15 -7.54
N LEU A 243 8.29 10.11 -7.14
CA LEU A 243 8.03 11.31 -7.94
C LEU A 243 9.27 12.21 -8.00
N GLN A 244 9.58 12.70 -9.20
CA GLN A 244 10.63 13.69 -9.44
C GLN A 244 10.34 15.00 -8.69
N ASN A 245 11.37 15.69 -8.22
CA ASN A 245 11.26 17.00 -7.53
C ASN A 245 10.28 17.01 -6.34
N SER A 246 10.11 15.85 -5.68
CA SER A 246 9.20 15.69 -4.55
C SER A 246 9.95 15.67 -3.20
N ASN A 247 9.22 15.95 -2.11
CA ASN A 247 9.78 15.83 -0.76
C ASN A 247 10.21 14.38 -0.48
N GLY A 248 9.49 13.38 -0.99
CA GLY A 248 9.84 11.97 -0.83
C GLY A 248 11.19 11.62 -1.45
N LEU A 249 11.45 12.08 -2.68
CA LEU A 249 12.75 11.91 -3.32
C LEU A 249 13.88 12.54 -2.49
N LYS A 250 13.63 13.73 -1.96
CA LYS A 250 14.60 14.43 -1.11
C LYS A 250 14.94 13.63 0.14
N VAL A 251 13.92 13.11 0.83
CA VAL A 251 14.09 12.28 2.04
C VAL A 251 14.90 11.03 1.73
N LEU A 252 14.65 10.39 0.59
CA LEU A 252 15.42 9.20 0.18
C LEU A 252 16.89 9.53 -0.18
N GLN A 253 17.15 10.71 -0.72
CA GLN A 253 18.50 11.15 -1.10
C GLN A 253 19.32 11.72 0.08
N GLN A 254 18.67 12.26 1.11
CA GLN A 254 19.34 12.84 2.27
C GLN A 254 20.03 11.76 3.12
N ASN A 255 21.36 11.89 3.26
CA ASN A 255 22.16 11.04 4.16
C ASN A 255 21.98 11.54 5.60
N HIS A 256 20.97 11.06 6.31
CA HIS A 256 20.94 11.25 7.76
C HIS A 256 21.81 10.19 8.44
N HIS A 257 22.63 10.57 9.43
CA HIS A 257 23.46 9.63 10.20
C HIS A 257 22.63 8.55 10.94
N HIS A 258 21.32 8.77 11.11
CA HIS A 258 20.31 7.79 11.53
C HIS A 258 19.35 7.46 10.38
N SER A 259 19.87 7.06 9.23
CA SER A 259 19.02 6.55 8.15
C SER A 259 18.51 5.16 8.55
N ASN A 260 17.19 4.99 8.70
CA ASN A 260 16.57 3.68 8.91
C ASN A 260 17.02 2.73 7.78
N GLU A 261 17.39 1.49 8.12
CA GLU A 261 17.81 0.47 7.15
C GLU A 261 16.78 0.28 6.02
N GLN A 262 15.50 0.46 6.36
CA GLN A 262 14.36 0.46 5.44
C GLN A 262 14.49 1.47 4.30
N LEU A 263 15.00 2.68 4.58
CA LEU A 263 15.15 3.72 3.56
C LEU A 263 16.33 3.43 2.65
N ILE A 264 17.40 2.82 3.18
CA ILE A 264 18.58 2.42 2.41
C ILE A 264 18.20 1.33 1.40
N ALA A 265 17.38 0.36 1.81
CA ALA A 265 16.81 -0.66 0.94
C ALA A 265 16.14 -0.06 -0.30
N ILE A 266 15.20 0.86 -0.06
CA ILE A 266 14.39 1.50 -1.10
C ILE A 266 15.26 2.41 -1.97
N ARG A 267 16.22 3.12 -1.35
CA ARG A 267 17.12 4.04 -2.06
C ARG A 267 17.97 3.35 -3.12
N ASN A 268 18.36 2.10 -2.91
CA ASN A 268 19.21 1.40 -3.86
C ASN A 268 18.45 0.85 -5.07
N THR A 269 17.12 0.81 -5.02
CA THR A 269 16.29 0.13 -6.02
C THR A 269 15.23 1.01 -6.67
N PHE A 270 15.07 2.28 -6.26
CA PHE A 270 13.99 3.13 -6.76
C PHE A 270 14.21 3.62 -8.20
N GLU A 271 13.09 3.81 -8.89
CA GLU A 271 13.01 4.50 -10.17
C GLU A 271 12.24 5.81 -10.03
N ILE A 272 12.55 6.79 -10.88
CA ILE A 272 11.96 8.12 -10.84
C ILE A 272 10.84 8.22 -11.86
N VAL A 273 9.71 8.79 -11.44
CA VAL A 273 8.53 9.03 -12.27
C VAL A 273 8.26 10.54 -12.36
N LYS A 274 7.78 11.03 -13.51
CA LYS A 274 7.54 12.47 -13.70
C LYS A 274 6.29 12.94 -12.97
N ASN A 275 5.20 12.19 -13.10
CA ASN A 275 3.87 12.54 -12.60
C ASN A 275 3.16 11.35 -11.92
N TYR A 276 2.21 11.63 -11.01
CA TYR A 276 1.42 10.58 -10.36
C TYR A 276 0.62 9.72 -11.36
N ASP A 277 0.06 10.31 -12.42
CA ASP A 277 -0.68 9.57 -13.44
C ASP A 277 0.18 8.54 -14.18
N GLU A 278 1.44 8.90 -14.48
CA GLU A 278 2.42 7.98 -15.06
C GLU A 278 2.68 6.81 -14.09
N GLY A 279 2.90 7.11 -12.81
CA GLY A 279 3.11 6.10 -11.77
C GLY A 279 1.91 5.16 -11.58
N PHE A 280 0.69 5.70 -11.61
CA PHE A 280 -0.54 4.91 -11.52
C PHE A 280 -0.70 3.99 -12.74
N ASN A 281 -0.49 4.52 -13.95
CA ASN A 281 -0.54 3.72 -15.18
C ASN A 281 0.52 2.62 -15.17
N MET A 282 1.74 2.89 -14.68
CA MET A 282 2.80 1.90 -14.57
C MET A 282 2.41 0.76 -13.62
N ILE A 283 1.87 1.05 -12.43
CA ILE A 283 1.38 0.03 -11.49
C ILE A 283 0.29 -0.84 -12.13
N THR A 284 -0.71 -0.22 -12.75
CA THR A 284 -1.82 -0.96 -13.36
C THR A 284 -1.35 -1.80 -14.55
N ASN A 285 -0.49 -1.26 -15.41
CA ASN A 285 0.03 -1.99 -16.57
C ASN A 285 0.94 -3.14 -16.15
N ALA A 286 1.75 -2.97 -15.10
CA ALA A 286 2.59 -4.05 -14.58
C ALA A 286 1.76 -5.22 -14.08
N PHE A 287 0.63 -4.95 -13.42
CA PHE A 287 -0.32 -5.97 -13.01
C PHE A 287 -0.96 -6.70 -14.19
N VAL A 288 -1.44 -5.95 -15.20
CA VAL A 288 -2.09 -6.54 -16.39
C VAL A 288 -1.13 -7.39 -17.22
N ASN A 289 0.14 -7.00 -17.30
CA ASN A 289 1.16 -7.68 -18.11
C ASN A 289 1.98 -8.73 -17.34
N GLU A 290 1.59 -9.09 -16.11
CA GLU A 290 2.32 -10.01 -15.23
C GLU A 290 3.82 -9.66 -15.07
N GLN A 291 4.12 -8.35 -15.08
CA GLN A 291 5.47 -7.84 -14.86
C GLN A 291 5.77 -7.74 -13.36
N LYS A 292 7.02 -7.41 -13.03
CA LYS A 292 7.42 -7.18 -11.64
C LYS A 292 6.52 -6.12 -10.98
N PRO A 293 5.99 -6.39 -9.78
CA PRO A 293 5.13 -5.44 -9.08
C PRO A 293 5.88 -4.16 -8.73
N LEU A 294 5.17 -3.03 -8.84
CA LEU A 294 5.69 -1.69 -8.63
C LEU A 294 5.03 -1.06 -7.39
N ALA A 295 5.80 -0.30 -6.63
CA ALA A 295 5.30 0.41 -5.45
C ALA A 295 5.51 1.93 -5.57
N LEU A 296 4.44 2.69 -5.81
CA LEU A 296 4.51 4.15 -5.92
C LEU A 296 4.48 4.81 -4.54
N LEU A 297 5.55 5.55 -4.24
CA LEU A 297 5.70 6.33 -3.00
C LEU A 297 5.07 7.71 -3.15
N GLY A 298 4.22 8.08 -2.21
CA GLY A 298 3.43 9.30 -2.31
C GLY A 298 2.68 9.68 -1.04
N VAL A 299 2.07 10.86 -1.08
CA VAL A 299 1.15 11.32 -0.03
C VAL A 299 -0.16 10.52 -0.09
N ARG A 300 -0.65 10.10 1.08
CA ARG A 300 -1.77 9.16 1.22
C ARG A 300 -3.02 9.59 0.46
N GLU A 301 -3.43 10.85 0.49
CA GLU A 301 -4.67 11.33 -0.13
C GLU A 301 -4.64 11.21 -1.66
N ARG A 302 -3.48 11.44 -2.28
CA ARG A 302 -3.33 11.28 -3.73
C ARG A 302 -3.37 9.80 -4.11
N LEU A 303 -2.72 8.95 -3.31
CA LEU A 303 -2.77 7.51 -3.49
C LEU A 303 -4.18 6.94 -3.23
N LEU A 304 -4.91 7.50 -2.27
CA LEU A 304 -6.29 7.09 -1.99
C LEU A 304 -7.22 7.48 -3.15
N PHE A 305 -7.06 8.69 -3.69
CA PHE A 305 -7.81 9.10 -4.87
C PHE A 305 -7.48 8.25 -6.10
N GLY A 306 -6.19 7.95 -6.32
CA GLY A 306 -5.77 7.05 -7.38
C GLY A 306 -6.29 5.62 -7.20
N GLN A 307 -6.39 5.12 -5.96
CA GLN A 307 -6.93 3.79 -5.67
C GLN A 307 -8.37 3.65 -6.15
N LEU A 308 -9.21 4.67 -5.96
CA LEU A 308 -10.60 4.69 -6.42
C LEU A 308 -10.71 4.62 -7.95
N LYS A 309 -9.73 5.15 -8.68
CA LYS A 309 -9.70 5.21 -10.14
C LYS A 309 -9.04 3.99 -10.79
N TYR A 310 -7.93 3.51 -10.21
CA TYR A 310 -7.05 2.50 -10.82
C TYR A 310 -7.10 1.13 -10.13
N GLY A 311 -7.66 1.05 -8.92
CA GLY A 311 -7.93 -0.22 -8.24
C GLY A 311 -6.70 -0.92 -7.64
N TYR A 312 -5.58 -0.26 -7.38
CA TYR A 312 -4.42 -0.86 -6.73
C TYR A 312 -4.63 -1.10 -5.21
N TYR A 313 -3.63 -1.68 -4.55
CA TYR A 313 -3.60 -1.83 -3.08
C TYR A 313 -2.92 -0.62 -2.42
N LEU A 314 -3.58 -0.09 -1.40
CA LEU A 314 -3.04 0.94 -0.51
C LEU A 314 -3.13 0.37 0.92
N PRO A 315 -2.02 0.29 1.66
CA PRO A 315 -2.03 -0.22 3.01
C PRO A 315 -2.92 0.62 3.94
N PRO A 316 -3.48 0.00 5.00
CA PRO A 316 -4.29 0.69 5.99
C PRO A 316 -3.49 1.77 6.74
N GLU A 317 -4.21 2.68 7.37
CA GLU A 317 -3.64 3.82 8.10
C GLU A 317 -3.11 3.37 9.46
N ASN A 318 -1.83 3.01 9.53
CA ASN A 318 -1.14 2.55 10.74
C ASN A 318 0.26 3.18 10.82
N ASP A 319 0.81 3.31 12.03
CA ASP A 319 2.16 3.86 12.23
C ASP A 319 3.26 3.08 11.48
N GLU A 320 3.05 1.78 11.25
CA GLU A 320 3.97 0.91 10.49
C GLU A 320 3.94 1.14 8.97
N THR A 321 2.97 1.91 8.45
CA THR A 321 2.78 2.15 7.02
C THR A 321 3.20 3.55 6.58
N PHE A 322 3.64 4.41 7.52
CA PHE A 322 4.03 5.80 7.23
C PHE A 322 5.53 6.01 7.34
N PHE A 323 6.11 6.62 6.31
CA PHE A 323 7.51 7.04 6.34
C PHE A 323 7.67 8.28 7.22
N PHE A 324 6.74 9.22 7.09
CA PHE A 324 6.66 10.43 7.89
C PHE A 324 5.29 11.09 7.73
N SER A 325 4.93 11.90 8.72
CA SER A 325 3.73 12.74 8.70
C SER A 325 4.08 14.16 8.28
N SER A 326 3.16 14.82 7.58
CA SER A 326 3.32 16.21 7.16
C SER A 326 1.94 16.88 7.11
N TYR A 327 1.91 18.13 6.70
CA TYR A 327 0.69 18.92 6.64
C TYR A 327 0.58 19.62 5.29
N PHE A 328 -0.64 19.70 4.77
CA PHE A 328 -0.95 20.57 3.63
C PHE A 328 -1.36 21.95 4.13
N ALA A 329 -0.78 22.96 3.49
CA ALA A 329 -1.05 24.36 3.78
C ALA A 329 -0.96 25.16 2.47
N MET A 330 -1.74 26.24 2.40
CA MET A 330 -1.52 27.24 1.36
C MET A 330 -0.23 27.99 1.65
N VAL A 331 0.55 28.23 0.62
CA VAL A 331 1.83 28.92 0.72
C VAL A 331 1.65 30.36 0.26
N THR A 332 2.40 31.29 0.82
CA THR A 332 2.30 32.74 0.56
C THR A 332 3.69 33.30 0.34
N SER A 333 3.79 34.38 -0.45
CA SER A 333 5.05 35.12 -0.52
C SER A 333 5.39 35.72 0.84
N VAL A 334 6.69 35.89 1.11
CA VAL A 334 7.17 36.60 2.31
C VAL A 334 6.64 38.03 2.37
N SER A 335 6.38 38.66 1.22
CA SER A 335 5.79 40.00 1.13
C SER A 335 4.28 40.04 1.34
N PHE A 336 3.62 38.91 1.61
CA PHE A 336 2.16 38.86 1.77
C PHE A 336 1.73 39.38 3.15
N GLU A 337 1.25 40.62 3.19
CA GLU A 337 0.94 41.35 4.42
C GLU A 337 -0.31 40.82 5.17
N TYR A 338 -1.19 40.10 4.49
CA TYR A 338 -2.50 39.66 5.04
C TYR A 338 -2.49 38.27 5.66
N ARG A 339 -1.31 37.64 5.80
CA ARG A 339 -1.15 36.27 6.31
C ARG A 339 -1.83 36.06 7.66
N LYS A 340 -1.62 36.97 8.62
CA LYS A 340 -2.18 36.84 9.98
C LYS A 340 -3.70 36.92 9.99
N GLN A 341 -4.28 37.74 9.12
CA GLN A 341 -5.72 37.90 8.99
C GLN A 341 -6.32 36.64 8.40
N PHE A 342 -5.71 36.09 7.35
CA PHE A 342 -6.15 34.85 6.72
C PHE A 342 -6.07 33.66 7.68
N ASP A 343 -5.10 33.62 8.59
CA ASP A 343 -4.97 32.59 9.64
C ASP A 343 -5.99 32.71 10.80
N MET A 344 -6.71 33.84 10.90
CA MET A 344 -7.71 34.08 11.96
C MET A 344 -9.13 33.65 11.55
N MET A 345 -9.37 33.51 10.25
CA MET A 345 -10.58 32.89 9.71
C MET A 345 -10.49 31.38 9.85
#